data_AF-A0A2G9Z9M5-F1
#
_entry.id   AF-A0A2G9Z9M5-F1
#
_cell.length_a   1.000
_cell.length_b   1.000
_cell.length_c   1.000
_cell.angle_alpha   90.00
_cell.angle_beta   90.00
_cell.angle_gamma   90.00
#
_symmetry.space_group_name_H-M   'P 1'
#
loop_
_entity.id
_entity.type
_entity.pdbx_description
1 polymer ?
#
loop_
_entity_poly.entity_id
_entity_poly.type
_entity_poly.pdbx_seq_one_letter_code
_entity_poly.pdbx_strand_id
1 'polypeptide(L)'
;METFVTQALTLLPIAARWGIFVLAVSTYTAHHTGWHFPAVSYRRLASILAAFYGGYAALLTIGQYALWSGDWWGRHFLNTPLDVTLPIPLVHAFPGFFGGALGYFLFYSWGRFWLGAVLAVGVALLFWWFLRVLKRHNERFFEESETELGFLAALIAGWPQVLIFLAVTFLAVVLISIARMLFFKKSLTTLGLPFLIGACAALAFGGALAALLGVGVLMA
;
A
#
# COMPACT_ATOMS: atom_id res chain seq x y z
N MET A 1 -24.02 16.38 -8.70
CA MET A 1 -23.81 15.57 -7.47
C MET A 1 -22.92 14.36 -7.75
N GLU A 2 -23.14 13.63 -8.86
CA GLU A 2 -22.31 12.46 -9.26
C GLU A 2 -20.82 12.79 -9.44
N THR A 3 -20.49 13.93 -10.06
CA THR A 3 -19.09 14.35 -10.26
C THR A 3 -18.34 14.55 -8.94
N PHE A 4 -19.01 15.10 -7.93
CA PHE A 4 -18.43 15.32 -6.60
C PHE A 4 -18.14 14.01 -5.87
N VAL A 5 -19.09 13.06 -5.88
CA VAL A 5 -18.91 11.75 -5.23
C VAL A 5 -17.77 10.97 -5.88
N THR A 6 -17.71 10.96 -7.21
CA THR A 6 -16.64 10.27 -7.94
C THR A 6 -15.27 10.89 -7.63
N GLN A 7 -15.16 12.22 -7.63
CA GLN A 7 -13.91 12.91 -7.26
C GLN A 7 -13.52 12.66 -5.81
N ALA A 8 -14.49 12.66 -4.88
CA ALA A 8 -14.22 12.36 -3.48
C ALA A 8 -13.69 10.93 -3.33
N LEU A 9 -14.29 9.94 -4.00
CA LEU A 9 -13.84 8.55 -3.96
C LEU A 9 -12.45 8.36 -4.56
N THR A 10 -12.08 9.08 -5.62
CA THR A 10 -10.72 8.97 -6.21
C THR A 10 -9.65 9.63 -5.36
N LEU A 11 -9.96 10.76 -4.69
CA LEU A 11 -9.02 11.48 -3.85
C LEU A 11 -8.87 10.87 -2.45
N LEU A 12 -9.91 10.18 -1.94
CA LEU A 12 -9.91 9.59 -0.60
C LEU A 12 -8.69 8.71 -0.29
N PRO A 13 -8.29 7.73 -1.13
CA PRO A 13 -7.10 6.91 -0.85
C PRO A 13 -5.78 7.69 -0.92
N ILE A 14 -5.74 8.77 -1.71
CA ILE A 14 -4.56 9.66 -1.76
C ILE A 14 -4.47 10.44 -0.45
N ALA A 15 -5.57 11.08 -0.04
CA ALA A 15 -5.64 11.85 1.20
C ALA A 15 -5.37 10.99 2.44
N ALA A 16 -5.92 9.77 2.51
CA ALA A 16 -5.68 8.85 3.62
C ALA A 16 -4.18 8.49 3.75
N ARG A 17 -3.52 8.14 2.64
CA ARG A 17 -2.09 7.79 2.65
C ARG A 17 -1.20 8.98 3.01
N TRP A 18 -1.47 10.16 2.45
CA TRP A 18 -0.74 11.38 2.82
C TRP A 18 -0.97 11.78 4.28
N GLY A 19 -2.20 11.69 4.78
CA GLY A 19 -2.49 11.97 6.19
C GLY A 19 -1.74 11.04 7.14
N ILE A 20 -1.73 9.73 6.86
CA ILE A 20 -0.96 8.75 7.63
C ILE A 20 0.55 9.00 7.50
N PHE A 21 1.04 9.37 6.32
CA PHE A 21 2.44 9.73 6.11
C PHE A 21 2.86 10.95 6.94
N VAL A 22 2.07 12.02 6.93
CA VAL A 22 2.32 13.21 7.75
C VAL A 22 2.37 12.85 9.23
N LEU A 23 1.42 12.04 9.72
CA LEU A 23 1.44 11.57 11.11
C LEU A 23 2.67 10.72 11.43
N ALA A 24 3.13 9.89 10.49
CA ALA A 24 4.35 9.10 10.65
C ALA A 24 5.60 9.99 10.75
N VAL A 25 5.72 11.00 9.87
CA VAL A 25 6.81 11.99 9.89
C VAL A 25 6.78 12.83 11.17
N SER A 26 5.60 13.28 11.62
CA SER A 26 5.45 14.03 12.87
C SER A 26 5.83 13.18 14.08
N THR A 27 5.45 11.91 14.10
CA THR A 27 5.84 10.97 15.18
C THR A 27 7.35 10.72 15.17
N TYR A 28 7.94 10.52 13.99
CA TYR A 28 9.38 10.32 13.84
C TYR A 28 10.18 11.54 14.30
N THR A 29 9.76 12.73 13.87
CA THR A 29 10.44 13.98 14.25
C THR A 29 10.29 14.27 15.74
N ALA A 30 9.09 14.10 16.32
CA ALA A 30 8.86 14.26 17.76
C ALA A 30 9.80 13.40 18.61
N HIS A 31 10.01 12.14 18.23
CA HIS A 31 10.94 11.23 18.92
C HIS A 31 12.40 11.72 18.86
N HIS A 32 12.81 12.34 17.76
CA HIS A 32 14.21 12.76 17.55
C HIS A 32 14.52 14.18 18.04
N THR A 33 13.54 15.08 18.09
CA THR A 33 13.73 16.47 18.51
C THR A 33 13.27 16.75 19.94
N GLY A 34 12.64 15.79 20.61
CA GLY A 34 12.04 15.98 21.94
C GLY A 34 10.76 16.82 21.93
N TRP A 35 10.18 17.06 20.74
CA TRP A 35 8.92 17.80 20.63
C TRP A 35 7.77 16.96 21.20
N HIS A 36 6.99 17.56 22.09
CA HIS A 36 5.86 16.91 22.75
C HIS A 36 4.65 16.86 21.81
N PHE A 37 4.66 15.90 20.89
CA PHE A 37 3.49 15.52 20.10
C PHE A 37 2.91 14.21 20.65
N PRO A 38 1.58 14.01 20.68
CA PRO A 38 1.01 12.72 21.09
C PRO A 38 1.50 11.64 20.13
N ALA A 39 2.53 10.90 20.55
CA ALA A 39 3.18 9.89 19.73
C ALA A 39 2.18 8.77 19.43
N VAL A 40 1.73 8.68 18.18
CA VAL A 40 0.85 7.60 17.74
C VAL A 40 1.73 6.44 17.30
N SER A 41 1.55 5.26 17.90
CA SER A 41 2.34 4.09 17.53
C SER A 41 2.22 3.77 16.04
N TYR A 42 3.33 3.49 15.35
CA TYR A 42 3.33 3.09 13.94
C TYR A 42 2.47 1.86 13.68
N ARG A 43 2.41 0.92 14.63
CA ARG A 43 1.52 -0.26 14.54
C ARG A 43 0.05 0.14 14.42
N ARG A 44 -0.42 1.13 15.19
CA ARG A 44 -1.80 1.62 15.11
C ARG A 44 -2.06 2.33 13.78
N LEU A 45 -1.13 3.16 13.32
CA LEU A 45 -1.22 3.80 12.00
C LEU A 45 -1.30 2.76 10.87
N ALA A 46 -0.48 1.71 10.95
CA ALA A 46 -0.47 0.62 9.98
C ALA A 46 -1.80 -0.17 10.00
N SER A 47 -2.33 -0.49 11.18
CA SER A 47 -3.64 -1.13 11.31
C SER A 47 -4.78 -0.28 10.75
N ILE A 48 -4.77 1.04 11.02
CA ILE A 48 -5.75 1.98 10.47
C ILE A 48 -5.67 1.98 8.94
N LEU A 49 -4.47 2.06 8.37
CA LEU A 49 -4.29 2.09 6.92
C LEU A 49 -4.66 0.76 6.25
N ALA A 50 -4.32 -0.37 6.86
CA ALA A 50 -4.74 -1.69 6.39
C ALA A 50 -6.27 -1.86 6.43
N ALA A 51 -6.91 -1.42 7.52
CA ALA A 51 -8.36 -1.41 7.62
C ALA A 51 -9.00 -0.48 6.58
N PHE A 52 -8.37 0.68 6.31
CA PHE A 52 -8.81 1.60 5.27
C PHE A 52 -8.77 0.95 3.87
N TYR A 53 -7.71 0.22 3.51
CA TYR A 53 -7.67 -0.51 2.22
C TYR A 53 -8.84 -1.49 2.07
N GLY A 54 -9.12 -2.29 3.11
CA GLY A 54 -10.24 -3.23 3.09
C GLY A 54 -11.60 -2.53 3.05
N GLY A 55 -11.80 -1.51 3.89
CA GLY A 55 -13.03 -0.73 3.93
C GLY A 55 -13.30 0.03 2.63
N TYR A 56 -12.27 0.57 2.00
CA TYR A 56 -12.38 1.23 0.71
C TYR A 56 -12.72 0.25 -0.42
N ALA A 57 -12.09 -0.93 -0.46
CA ALA A 57 -12.43 -1.97 -1.42
C ALA A 57 -13.88 -2.46 -1.26
N ALA A 58 -14.35 -2.61 -0.02
CA ALA A 58 -15.74 -2.95 0.28
C ALA A 58 -16.71 -1.84 -0.16
N LEU A 59 -16.38 -0.57 0.12
CA LEU A 59 -17.17 0.58 -0.31
C LEU A 59 -17.31 0.63 -1.84
N LEU A 60 -16.21 0.42 -2.59
CA LEU A 60 -16.25 0.35 -4.05
C LEU A 60 -17.07 -0.84 -4.55
N THR A 61 -16.96 -1.99 -3.90
CA THR A 61 -17.77 -3.19 -4.23
C THR A 61 -19.26 -2.91 -4.07
N ILE A 62 -19.66 -2.32 -2.93
CA ILE A 62 -21.06 -1.96 -2.65
C ILE A 62 -21.56 -0.90 -3.64
N GLY A 63 -20.76 0.13 -3.90
CA GLY A 63 -21.09 1.17 -4.88
C GLY A 63 -21.28 0.60 -6.28
N GLN A 64 -20.39 -0.30 -6.70
CA GLN A 64 -20.50 -0.97 -8.00
C GLN A 64 -21.75 -1.85 -8.10
N TYR A 65 -22.06 -2.60 -7.05
CA TYR A 65 -23.28 -3.42 -6.99
C TYR A 65 -24.54 -2.54 -7.10
N ALA A 66 -24.61 -1.46 -6.32
CA ALA A 66 -25.73 -0.53 -6.36
C ALA A 66 -25.89 0.10 -7.75
N LEU A 67 -24.79 0.51 -8.38
CA LEU A 67 -24.82 1.06 -9.74
C LEU A 67 -25.36 0.04 -10.74
N TRP A 68 -24.82 -1.19 -10.75
CA TRP A 68 -25.25 -2.23 -11.69
C TRP A 68 -26.67 -2.72 -11.43
N SER A 69 -27.20 -2.59 -10.22
CA SER A 69 -28.58 -2.97 -9.94
C SER A 69 -29.61 -2.04 -10.61
N GLY A 70 -29.21 -0.81 -10.95
CA GLY A 70 -30.09 0.23 -11.49
C GLY A 70 -30.50 0.02 -12.94
N ASP A 71 -29.61 -0.50 -13.78
CA ASP A 71 -29.81 -0.60 -15.23
C ASP A 71 -29.89 -2.05 -15.72
N TRP A 72 -30.38 -2.23 -16.96
CA TRP A 72 -30.57 -3.57 -17.53
C TRP A 72 -29.23 -4.29 -17.78
N TRP A 73 -28.20 -3.58 -18.24
CA TRP A 73 -26.88 -4.17 -18.52
C TRP A 73 -26.17 -4.54 -17.23
N GLY A 74 -26.19 -3.66 -16.24
CA GLY A 74 -25.66 -3.96 -14.92
C GLY A 74 -26.30 -5.20 -14.29
N ARG A 75 -27.64 -5.31 -14.36
CA ARG A 75 -28.35 -6.50 -13.86
C ARG A 75 -27.99 -7.76 -14.65
N HIS A 76 -27.75 -7.65 -15.96
CA HIS A 76 -27.25 -8.77 -16.74
C HIS A 76 -25.91 -9.25 -16.16
N PHE A 77 -24.94 -8.36 -15.98
CA PHE A 77 -23.63 -8.72 -15.42
C PHE A 77 -23.68 -9.22 -13.96
N LEU A 78 -24.63 -8.74 -13.15
CA LEU A 78 -24.84 -9.25 -11.80
C LEU A 78 -25.40 -10.66 -11.74
N ASN A 79 -26.09 -11.12 -12.79
CA ASN A 79 -26.71 -12.44 -12.84
C ASN A 79 -26.01 -13.42 -13.77
N THR A 80 -24.91 -12.99 -14.42
CA THR A 80 -24.12 -13.84 -15.30
C THR A 80 -23.10 -14.63 -14.49
N PRO A 81 -23.18 -15.98 -14.50
CA PRO A 81 -22.14 -16.81 -13.90
C PRO A 81 -20.83 -16.64 -14.66
N LEU A 82 -19.72 -16.82 -13.95
CA LEU A 82 -18.42 -16.85 -14.62
C LEU A 82 -18.23 -18.23 -15.25
N ASP A 83 -17.79 -18.26 -16.51
CA ASP A 83 -17.45 -19.51 -17.17
C ASP A 83 -16.24 -20.16 -16.48
N VAL A 84 -16.50 -21.28 -15.80
CA VAL A 84 -15.51 -22.05 -15.04
C VAL A 84 -14.53 -22.81 -15.94
N THR A 85 -14.74 -22.81 -17.26
CA THR A 85 -13.81 -23.39 -18.24
C THR A 85 -12.68 -22.44 -18.64
N LEU A 86 -12.76 -21.16 -18.25
CA LEU A 86 -11.71 -20.19 -18.50
C LEU A 86 -10.41 -20.62 -17.81
N PRO A 87 -9.23 -20.51 -18.47
CA PRO A 87 -7.95 -20.94 -17.94
C PRO A 87 -7.39 -19.96 -16.90
N ILE A 88 -8.20 -19.64 -15.88
CA ILE A 88 -7.88 -18.69 -14.81
C ILE A 88 -7.73 -19.49 -13.52
N PRO A 89 -6.50 -19.62 -12.96
CA PRO A 89 -6.24 -20.48 -11.80
C PRO A 89 -7.15 -20.21 -10.60
N LEU A 90 -7.48 -18.94 -10.34
CA LEU A 90 -8.35 -18.55 -9.23
C LEU A 90 -9.78 -19.12 -9.37
N VAL A 91 -10.30 -19.17 -10.59
CA VAL A 91 -11.65 -19.66 -10.87
C VAL A 91 -11.72 -21.17 -10.63
N HIS A 92 -10.70 -21.91 -11.06
CA HIS A 92 -10.58 -23.35 -10.80
C HIS A 92 -10.33 -23.69 -9.33
N ALA A 93 -9.67 -22.81 -8.57
CA ALA A 93 -9.47 -23.01 -7.14
C ALA A 93 -10.77 -22.87 -6.34
N PHE A 94 -11.73 -22.05 -6.81
CA PHE A 94 -12.98 -21.77 -6.11
C PHE A 94 -14.21 -21.83 -7.03
N PRO A 95 -14.49 -22.99 -7.67
CA PRO A 95 -15.52 -23.09 -8.70
C PRO A 95 -16.92 -22.79 -8.17
N GLY A 96 -17.23 -23.19 -6.93
CA GLY A 96 -18.52 -22.90 -6.29
C GLY A 96 -18.74 -21.41 -5.98
N PHE A 97 -17.66 -20.63 -5.85
CA PHE A 97 -17.76 -19.19 -5.57
C PHE A 97 -18.08 -18.38 -6.84
N PHE A 98 -17.56 -18.82 -8.00
CA PHE A 98 -17.72 -18.12 -9.27
C PHE A 98 -18.79 -18.73 -10.20
N GLY A 99 -19.29 -19.94 -9.93
CA GLY A 99 -20.30 -20.59 -10.77
C GLY A 99 -21.74 -20.13 -10.55
N GLY A 100 -22.01 -19.32 -9.53
CA GLY A 100 -23.35 -18.79 -9.24
C GLY A 100 -23.68 -17.52 -10.03
N ALA A 101 -24.92 -17.01 -9.88
CA ALA A 101 -25.40 -15.81 -10.59
C ALA A 101 -24.46 -14.58 -10.43
N LEU A 102 -23.89 -14.39 -9.23
CA LEU A 102 -22.95 -13.29 -8.94
C LEU A 102 -21.51 -13.57 -9.40
N GLY A 103 -21.26 -14.67 -10.10
CA GLY A 103 -19.93 -15.15 -10.43
C GLY A 103 -19.06 -14.13 -11.15
N TYR A 104 -19.58 -13.55 -12.23
CA TYR A 104 -18.89 -12.51 -12.98
C TYR A 104 -18.64 -11.26 -12.12
N PHE A 105 -19.64 -10.82 -11.36
CA PHE A 105 -19.50 -9.65 -10.49
C PHE A 105 -18.46 -9.85 -9.38
N LEU A 106 -18.41 -11.03 -8.77
CA LEU A 106 -17.42 -11.37 -7.75
C LEU A 106 -16.01 -11.38 -8.33
N PHE A 107 -15.83 -11.95 -9.52
CA PHE A 107 -14.56 -11.94 -10.23
C PHE A 107 -14.11 -10.52 -10.58
N TYR A 108 -15.03 -9.71 -11.13
CA TYR A 108 -14.80 -8.29 -11.43
C TYR A 108 -14.39 -7.52 -10.18
N SER A 109 -15.19 -7.60 -9.11
CA SER A 109 -14.95 -6.86 -7.87
C SER A 109 -13.64 -7.29 -7.21
N TRP A 110 -13.34 -8.59 -7.22
CA TRP A 110 -12.09 -9.12 -6.70
C TRP A 110 -10.88 -8.54 -7.43
N GLY A 111 -10.86 -8.65 -8.78
CA GLY A 111 -9.76 -8.16 -9.59
C GLY A 111 -9.59 -6.64 -9.53
N ARG A 112 -10.70 -5.89 -9.54
CA ARG A 112 -10.67 -4.44 -9.64
C ARG A 112 -10.45 -3.73 -8.30
N PHE A 113 -11.01 -4.23 -7.21
CA PHE A 113 -11.03 -3.52 -5.93
C PHE A 113 -10.20 -4.20 -4.85
N TRP A 114 -10.28 -5.53 -4.74
CA TRP A 114 -9.64 -6.26 -3.65
C TRP A 114 -8.19 -6.62 -3.93
N LEU A 115 -7.84 -6.94 -5.17
CA LEU A 115 -6.48 -7.39 -5.53
C LEU A 115 -5.42 -6.37 -5.11
N GLY A 116 -5.61 -5.09 -5.41
CA GLY A 116 -4.67 -4.03 -5.01
C GLY A 116 -4.52 -3.90 -3.49
N ALA A 117 -5.63 -3.99 -2.75
CA ALA A 117 -5.61 -3.96 -1.28
C ALA A 117 -4.87 -5.16 -0.69
N VAL A 118 -5.15 -6.37 -1.18
CA VAL A 118 -4.52 -7.63 -0.75
C VAL A 118 -3.02 -7.60 -1.08
N LEU A 119 -2.63 -7.15 -2.28
CA LEU A 119 -1.23 -7.04 -2.66
C LEU A 119 -0.49 -5.98 -1.83
N ALA A 120 -1.10 -4.81 -1.58
CA ALA A 120 -0.51 -3.78 -0.74
C ALA A 120 -0.20 -4.30 0.68
N VAL A 121 -1.19 -4.96 1.30
CA VAL A 121 -1.03 -5.53 2.65
C VAL A 121 -0.06 -6.72 2.63
N GLY A 122 -0.20 -7.62 1.67
CA GLY A 122 0.64 -8.82 1.54
C GLY A 122 2.12 -8.48 1.34
N VAL A 123 2.43 -7.59 0.40
CA VAL A 123 3.82 -7.17 0.15
C VAL A 123 4.39 -6.40 1.35
N ALA A 124 3.60 -5.55 2.01
CA ALA A 124 4.04 -4.89 3.22
C ALA A 124 4.33 -5.89 4.36
N LEU A 125 3.50 -6.92 4.53
CA LEU A 125 3.75 -7.99 5.52
C LEU A 125 5.01 -8.79 5.20
N LEU A 126 5.24 -9.12 3.93
CA LEU A 126 6.48 -9.75 3.49
C LEU A 126 7.69 -8.86 3.80
N PHE A 127 7.58 -7.56 3.55
CA PHE A 127 8.63 -6.60 3.88
C PHE A 127 8.87 -6.49 5.39
N TRP A 128 7.82 -6.45 6.20
CA TRP A 128 7.91 -6.47 7.66
C TRP A 128 8.62 -7.73 8.16
N TRP A 129 8.26 -8.90 7.61
CA TRP A 129 8.91 -10.16 7.94
C TRP A 129 10.41 -10.13 7.57
N PHE A 130 10.73 -9.63 6.37
CA PHE A 130 12.11 -9.41 5.95
C PHE A 130 12.88 -8.50 6.93
N LEU A 131 12.29 -7.37 7.33
CA LEU A 131 12.92 -6.46 8.31
C LEU A 131 13.13 -7.13 9.67
N ARG A 132 12.21 -7.99 10.13
CA ARG A 132 12.41 -8.77 11.37
C ARG A 132 13.56 -9.75 11.26
N VAL A 133 13.68 -10.45 10.13
CA VAL A 133 14.81 -11.36 9.88
C VAL A 133 16.12 -10.56 9.83
N LEU A 134 16.12 -9.41 9.15
CA LEU A 134 17.30 -8.54 9.05
C LEU A 134 17.71 -7.97 10.42
N LYS A 135 16.73 -7.54 11.24
CA LYS A 135 16.98 -7.04 12.59
C LYS A 135 17.64 -8.08 13.49
N ARG A 136 17.21 -9.35 13.42
CA ARG A 136 17.84 -10.44 14.20
C ARG A 136 19.32 -10.64 13.86
N HIS A 137 19.72 -10.39 12.62
CA HIS A 137 21.11 -10.56 12.21
C HIS A 137 21.94 -9.29 12.45
N ASN A 138 21.32 -8.11 12.36
CA ASN A 138 22.01 -6.83 12.47
C ASN A 138 21.19 -5.80 13.27
N GLU A 139 21.03 -6.03 14.58
CA GLU A 139 20.25 -5.14 15.46
C GLU A 139 20.75 -3.69 15.43
N ARG A 140 22.04 -3.48 15.14
CA ARG A 140 22.69 -2.17 15.11
C ARG A 140 22.15 -1.20 14.06
N PHE A 141 21.44 -1.69 13.03
CA PHE A 141 20.81 -0.83 12.00
C PHE A 141 19.38 -0.43 12.36
N PHE A 142 18.83 -0.92 13.47
CA PHE A 142 17.44 -0.73 13.86
C PHE A 142 17.32 -0.04 15.21
N GLU A 143 16.63 1.09 15.23
CA GLU A 143 16.11 1.66 16.47
C GLU A 143 14.80 0.97 16.91
N GLU A 144 14.33 1.33 18.09
CA GLU A 144 13.02 0.92 18.58
C GLU A 144 11.94 1.44 17.60
N SER A 145 10.96 0.60 17.28
CA SER A 145 9.85 0.91 16.35
C SER A 145 10.18 1.11 14.85
N GLU A 146 11.44 1.00 14.42
CA GLU A 146 11.80 1.16 12.99
C GLU A 146 11.29 0.04 12.09
N THR A 147 11.14 -1.17 12.63
CA THR A 147 10.57 -2.30 11.89
C THR A 147 9.09 -2.01 11.55
N GLU A 148 8.36 -1.44 12.51
CA GLU A 148 6.97 -1.01 12.36
C GLU A 148 6.86 0.21 11.42
N LEU A 149 7.82 1.14 11.48
CA LEU A 149 7.90 2.26 10.54
C LEU A 149 8.13 1.78 9.10
N GLY A 150 9.03 0.82 8.88
CA GLY A 150 9.27 0.23 7.56
C GLY A 150 8.03 -0.49 7.00
N PHE A 151 7.31 -1.23 7.85
CA PHE A 151 6.02 -1.82 7.49
C PHE A 151 4.97 -0.76 7.09
N LEU A 152 4.84 0.28 7.91
CA LEU A 152 3.93 1.39 7.65
C LEU A 152 4.30 2.11 6.35
N ALA A 153 5.59 2.37 6.11
CA ALA A 153 6.09 3.01 4.90
C ALA A 153 5.76 2.18 3.64
N ALA A 154 5.91 0.85 3.70
CA ALA A 154 5.51 -0.04 2.62
C ALA A 154 3.99 -0.02 2.37
N LEU A 155 3.16 0.01 3.43
CA LEU A 155 1.70 0.16 3.31
C LEU A 155 1.30 1.52 2.72
N ILE A 156 1.97 2.59 3.12
CA ILE A 156 1.77 3.95 2.60
C ILE A 156 2.10 3.99 1.11
N ALA A 157 3.21 3.38 0.68
CA ALA A 157 3.52 3.27 -0.73
C ALA A 157 2.39 2.51 -1.46
N GLY A 158 1.97 1.36 -0.93
CA GLY A 158 0.90 0.56 -1.49
C GLY A 158 1.29 -0.15 -2.78
N TRP A 159 0.42 -1.00 -3.30
CA TRP A 159 0.66 -1.65 -4.59
C TRP A 159 0.27 -0.73 -5.76
N PRO A 160 1.08 -0.63 -6.83
CA PRO A 160 2.41 -1.23 -7.05
C PRO A 160 3.59 -0.32 -6.61
N GLN A 161 3.33 0.87 -6.08
CA GLN A 161 4.37 1.87 -5.76
C GLN A 161 5.36 1.40 -4.67
N VAL A 162 5.05 0.33 -3.94
CA VAL A 162 5.96 -0.34 -3.01
C VAL A 162 7.26 -0.77 -3.67
N LEU A 163 7.25 -1.11 -4.97
CA LEU A 163 8.47 -1.44 -5.72
C LEU A 163 9.41 -0.22 -5.83
N ILE A 164 8.84 0.95 -6.04
CA ILE A 164 9.57 2.23 -6.10
C ILE A 164 10.08 2.58 -4.72
N PHE A 165 9.24 2.43 -3.69
CA PHE A 165 9.64 2.59 -2.30
C PHE A 165 10.88 1.74 -1.98
N LEU A 166 10.88 0.45 -2.32
CA LEU A 166 12.03 -0.43 -2.06
C LEU A 166 13.30 0.06 -2.77
N ALA A 167 13.20 0.40 -4.05
CA ALA A 167 14.34 0.90 -4.83
C ALA A 167 14.89 2.22 -4.27
N VAL A 168 14.01 3.19 -3.98
CA VAL A 168 14.39 4.49 -3.44
C VAL A 168 14.92 4.38 -2.02
N THR A 169 14.33 3.56 -1.16
CA THR A 169 14.83 3.31 0.19
C THR A 169 16.23 2.70 0.13
N PHE A 170 16.46 1.70 -0.72
CA PHE A 170 17.79 1.12 -0.89
C PHE A 170 18.82 2.19 -1.30
N LEU A 171 18.49 3.00 -2.31
CA LEU A 171 19.35 4.10 -2.75
C LEU A 171 19.58 5.12 -1.63
N ALA A 172 18.54 5.48 -0.88
CA ALA A 172 18.63 6.41 0.25
C ALA A 172 19.53 5.86 1.36
N VAL A 173 19.46 4.57 1.68
CA VAL A 173 20.37 3.93 2.66
C VAL A 173 21.83 4.07 2.21
N VAL A 174 22.12 3.78 0.93
CA VAL A 174 23.47 3.89 0.38
C VAL A 174 23.97 5.33 0.44
N LEU A 175 23.19 6.28 -0.08
CA LEU A 175 23.57 7.69 -0.14
C LEU A 175 23.75 8.30 1.26
N ILE A 176 22.82 8.03 2.19
CA ILE A 176 22.92 8.52 3.57
C ILE A 176 24.12 7.90 4.27
N SER A 177 24.41 6.61 4.04
CA SER A 177 25.57 5.96 4.66
C SER A 177 26.89 6.54 4.16
N ILE A 178 27.02 6.80 2.85
CA ILE A 178 28.18 7.49 2.28
C ILE A 178 28.33 8.90 2.87
N ALA A 179 27.24 9.67 2.92
CA ALA A 179 27.26 11.03 3.47
C ALA A 179 27.63 11.04 4.97
N ARG A 180 27.08 10.13 5.78
CA ARG A 180 27.42 10.01 7.21
C ARG A 180 28.88 9.62 7.43
N MET A 181 29.41 8.74 6.58
CA MET A 181 30.81 8.36 6.64
C MET A 181 31.74 9.54 6.30
N LEU A 182 31.47 10.25 5.20
CA LEU A 182 32.32 11.35 4.71
C LEU A 182 32.26 12.59 5.61
N PHE A 183 31.07 13.01 6.03
CA PHE A 183 30.89 14.29 6.74
C PHE A 183 30.87 14.15 8.26
N PHE A 184 30.31 13.05 8.78
CA PHE A 184 30.06 12.90 10.22
C PHE A 184 30.95 11.87 10.91
N LYS A 185 31.80 11.14 10.16
CA LYS A 185 32.66 10.05 10.65
C LYS A 185 31.91 9.01 11.50
N LYS A 186 30.59 8.86 11.27
CA LYS A 186 29.74 7.87 11.94
C LYS A 186 29.48 6.73 10.96
N SER A 187 29.76 5.50 11.38
CA SER A 187 29.61 4.30 10.55
C SER A 187 28.19 3.72 10.52
N LEU A 188 27.31 4.15 11.43
CA LEU A 188 25.98 3.56 11.60
C LEU A 188 24.90 4.48 11.04
N THR A 189 24.10 3.94 10.11
CA THR A 189 22.91 4.58 9.54
C THR A 189 21.67 3.78 9.95
N THR A 190 20.73 4.44 10.61
CA THR A 190 19.43 3.86 10.96
C THR A 190 18.49 3.91 9.76
N LEU A 191 17.53 2.99 9.70
CA LEU A 191 16.72 2.80 8.49
C LEU A 191 15.48 3.70 8.44
N GLY A 192 15.11 4.36 9.55
CA GLY A 192 13.90 5.16 9.66
C GLY A 192 13.80 6.30 8.65
N LEU A 193 14.84 7.14 8.56
CA LEU A 193 14.86 8.24 7.58
C LEU A 193 14.83 7.74 6.12
N PRO A 194 15.64 6.73 5.71
CA PRO A 194 15.49 6.09 4.40
C PRO A 194 14.09 5.56 4.08
N PHE A 195 13.36 5.01 5.07
CA PHE A 195 11.97 4.58 4.86
C PHE A 195 11.04 5.75 4.58
N LEU A 196 11.16 6.85 5.33
CA LEU A 196 10.35 8.05 5.12
C LEU A 196 10.62 8.70 3.76
N ILE A 197 11.89 8.77 3.34
CA ILE A 197 12.27 9.28 2.02
C ILE A 197 11.68 8.40 0.91
N GLY A 198 11.81 7.07 1.04
CA GLY A 198 11.24 6.14 0.07
C GLY A 198 9.73 6.26 -0.04
N ALA A 199 9.03 6.37 1.09
CA ALA A 199 7.56 6.51 1.11
C ALA A 199 7.12 7.85 0.50
N CYS A 200 7.83 8.94 0.82
CA CYS A 200 7.58 10.25 0.23
C CYS A 200 7.75 10.23 -1.30
N ALA A 201 8.85 9.65 -1.79
CA ALA A 201 9.12 9.54 -3.21
C ALA A 201 8.07 8.68 -3.92
N ALA A 202 7.66 7.56 -3.33
CA ALA A 202 6.61 6.69 -3.85
C ALA A 202 5.26 7.42 -3.94
N LEU A 203 4.91 8.23 -2.93
CA LEU A 203 3.66 9.01 -2.92
C LEU A 203 3.67 10.17 -3.92
N ALA A 204 4.76 10.94 -3.96
CA ALA A 204 4.83 12.17 -4.75
C ALA A 204 5.14 11.91 -6.23
N PHE A 205 5.99 10.91 -6.52
CA PHE A 205 6.55 10.68 -7.85
C PHE A 205 6.32 9.26 -8.38
N GLY A 206 5.44 8.47 -7.73
CA GLY A 206 5.22 7.07 -8.09
C GLY A 206 4.95 6.83 -9.57
N GLY A 207 4.07 7.63 -10.19
CA GLY A 207 3.78 7.49 -11.62
C GLY A 207 4.99 7.78 -12.53
N ALA A 208 5.70 8.88 -12.27
CA ALA A 208 6.88 9.26 -13.07
C ALA A 208 8.04 8.27 -12.91
N LEU A 209 8.30 7.83 -11.67
CA LEU A 209 9.35 6.86 -11.37
C LEU A 209 9.02 5.47 -11.94
N ALA A 210 7.75 5.06 -11.95
CA ALA A 210 7.37 3.79 -12.57
C ALA A 210 7.59 3.76 -14.08
N ALA A 211 7.29 4.88 -14.76
CA ALA A 211 7.54 5.03 -16.17
C ALA A 211 9.05 4.94 -16.46
N LEU A 212 9.87 5.63 -15.66
CA LEU A 212 11.33 5.62 -15.79
C LEU A 212 11.94 4.23 -15.54
N LEU A 213 11.41 3.48 -14.56
CA LEU A 213 11.91 2.14 -14.20
C LEU A 213 11.32 1.02 -15.08
N GLY A 214 10.50 1.34 -16.09
CA GLY A 214 9.89 0.35 -16.98
C GLY A 214 8.83 -0.55 -16.31
N VAL A 215 8.40 -0.22 -15.08
CA VAL A 215 7.37 -0.96 -14.32
C VAL A 215 5.97 -0.35 -14.48
N GLY A 216 5.80 0.61 -15.38
CA GLY A 216 4.51 1.22 -15.70
C GLY A 216 3.41 0.23 -16.12
N VAL A 217 3.80 -0.93 -16.68
CA VAL A 217 2.84 -2.01 -17.04
C VAL A 217 2.10 -2.55 -15.81
N LEU A 218 2.71 -2.51 -14.63
CA LEU A 218 2.06 -2.94 -13.38
C LEU A 218 1.13 -1.86 -12.79
N MET A 219 1.15 -0.64 -13.36
CA MET A 219 0.29 0.48 -12.95
C MET A 219 -0.96 0.63 -13.81
N ALA A 220 -1.08 -0.14 -14.90
CA ALA A 220 -2.21 -0.12 -15.83
C ALA A 220 -3.42 -0.91 -15.31
#